data_AF-B0PGG1-F1
#
_entry.id   AF-B0PGG1-F1
#
_cell.length_a   1.000
_cell.length_b   1.000
_cell.length_c   1.000
_cell.angle_alpha   90.00
_cell.angle_beta   90.00
_cell.angle_gamma   90.00
#
_symmetry.space_group_name_H-M   'P 1'
#
loop_
_entity.id
_entity.type
_entity.pdbx_description
1 polymer ?
#
loop_
_entity_poly.entity_id
_entity_poly.type
_entity_poly.pdbx_seq_one_letter_code
_entity_poly.pdbx_strand_id
1 'polypeptide(L)'
;MKQDFTIWRNQILQNPRDILPLKFGMSQDEVIEIFGNPDAVSTMRSDGKPLILKYCDIELHFDRKDPHELYLVYSDDEIELSITAEHGEMLQPL
;
A
#
# COMPACT_ATOMS: atom_id res chain seq x y z
N MET A 1 -0.30 -18.23 -1.15
CA MET A 1 0.68 -17.12 -1.19
C MET A 1 0.78 -16.35 -2.51
N LYS A 2 0.69 -16.92 -3.73
CA LYS A 2 0.44 -16.09 -4.94
C LYS A 2 -1.02 -16.06 -5.40
N GLN A 3 -1.79 -17.08 -5.04
CA GLN A 3 -3.23 -17.16 -5.33
C GLN A 3 -4.01 -16.08 -4.57
N ASP A 4 -3.66 -15.82 -3.31
CA ASP A 4 -4.31 -14.82 -2.46
C ASP A 4 -4.09 -13.40 -2.99
N PHE A 5 -2.87 -13.09 -3.44
CA PHE A 5 -2.56 -11.82 -4.10
C PHE A 5 -3.29 -11.67 -5.44
N THR A 6 -3.33 -12.71 -6.28
CA THR A 6 -3.99 -12.64 -7.60
C THR A 6 -5.50 -12.38 -7.45
N ILE A 7 -6.15 -13.04 -6.48
CA ILE A 7 -7.55 -12.82 -6.16
C ILE A 7 -7.76 -11.37 -5.67
N TRP A 8 -6.94 -10.92 -4.73
CA TRP A 8 -6.97 -9.57 -4.19
C TRP A 8 -6.78 -8.49 -5.27
N ARG A 9 -5.77 -8.65 -6.12
CA ARG A 9 -5.49 -7.77 -7.27
C ARG A 9 -6.72 -7.61 -8.15
N ASN A 10 -7.35 -8.72 -8.53
CA ASN A 10 -8.54 -8.67 -9.37
C ASN A 10 -9.71 -7.98 -8.67
N GLN A 11 -9.84 -8.09 -7.34
CA GLN A 11 -10.86 -7.40 -6.55
C GLN A 11 -10.63 -5.87 -6.55
N ILE A 12 -9.42 -5.40 -6.25
CA ILE A 12 -9.14 -3.96 -6.18
C ILE A 12 -9.24 -3.27 -7.55
N LEU A 13 -8.93 -3.99 -8.65
CA LEU A 13 -9.10 -3.47 -10.01
C LEU A 13 -10.57 -3.30 -10.39
N GLN A 14 -11.49 -4.07 -9.77
CA GLN A 14 -12.93 -3.94 -9.98
C GLN A 14 -13.59 -2.97 -8.99
N ASN A 15 -13.09 -2.93 -7.75
CA ASN A 15 -13.57 -2.04 -6.70
C ASN A 15 -12.39 -1.39 -5.94
N PRO A 16 -11.81 -0.31 -6.50
CA PRO A 16 -10.76 0.53 -5.90
C PRO A 16 -10.85 0.85 -4.41
N ARG A 17 -12.07 0.92 -3.87
CA ARG A 17 -12.31 1.31 -2.47
C ARG A 17 -12.14 0.16 -1.48
N ASP A 18 -12.23 -1.08 -1.94
CA ASP A 18 -12.17 -2.26 -1.10
C ASP A 18 -10.80 -2.93 -1.21
N ILE A 19 -9.89 -2.48 -0.35
CA ILE A 19 -8.50 -2.94 -0.32
C ILE A 19 -8.27 -4.13 0.62
N LEU A 20 -9.33 -4.71 1.21
CA LEU A 20 -9.20 -5.86 2.11
C LEU A 20 -8.46 -7.00 1.40
N PRO A 21 -7.52 -7.69 2.07
CA PRO A 21 -7.28 -7.69 3.51
C PRO A 21 -6.36 -6.56 4.01
N LEU A 22 -5.81 -5.72 3.12
CA LEU A 22 -4.96 -4.60 3.53
C LEU A 22 -5.78 -3.49 4.20
N LYS A 23 -5.06 -2.64 4.93
CA LYS A 23 -5.56 -1.38 5.50
C LYS A 23 -4.45 -0.34 5.44
N PHE A 24 -4.82 0.93 5.25
CA PHE A 24 -3.86 2.02 5.50
C PHE A 24 -3.45 2.01 6.98
N GLY A 25 -2.20 2.35 7.26
CA GLY A 25 -1.61 2.15 8.59
C GLY A 25 -0.86 0.83 8.77
N MET A 26 -1.04 -0.14 7.87
CA MET A 26 -0.41 -1.46 7.99
C MET A 26 1.09 -1.41 7.72
N SER A 27 1.87 -2.13 8.50
CA SER A 27 3.33 -2.23 8.34
C SER A 27 3.71 -3.12 7.15
N GLN A 28 4.94 -2.99 6.66
CA GLN A 28 5.47 -3.88 5.62
C GLN A 28 5.48 -5.35 6.04
N ASP A 29 5.78 -5.62 7.31
CA ASP A 29 5.88 -6.99 7.82
C ASP A 29 4.50 -7.68 7.81
N GLU A 30 3.43 -6.96 8.17
CA GLU A 30 2.04 -7.44 8.04
C GLU A 30 1.64 -7.68 6.57
N VAL A 31 2.00 -6.78 5.66
CA VAL A 31 1.74 -6.96 4.22
C VAL A 31 2.45 -8.21 3.69
N ILE A 32 3.70 -8.42 4.09
CA ILE A 32 4.50 -9.59 3.69
C ILE A 32 3.93 -10.86 4.32
N GLU A 33 3.37 -10.81 5.52
CA GLU A 33 2.67 -11.96 6.12
C GLU A 33 1.46 -12.39 5.28
N ILE A 34 0.71 -11.41 4.75
CA ILE A 34 -0.49 -11.65 3.93
C ILE A 34 -0.12 -12.15 2.53
N PHE A 35 0.74 -11.43 1.81
CA PHE A 35 1.01 -11.68 0.39
C PHE A 35 2.32 -12.42 0.10
N GLY A 36 3.13 -12.66 1.12
CA GLY A 36 4.48 -13.19 0.97
C GLY A 36 5.47 -12.12 0.48
N ASN A 37 6.66 -12.58 0.06
CA ASN A 37 7.71 -11.70 -0.40
C ASN A 37 7.31 -10.98 -1.71
N PRO A 38 7.62 -9.67 -1.84
CA PRO A 38 7.40 -8.93 -3.07
C PRO A 38 8.32 -9.43 -4.19
N ASP A 39 7.93 -9.15 -5.44
CA ASP A 39 8.76 -9.45 -6.61
C ASP A 39 9.95 -8.47 -6.72
N ALA A 40 9.76 -7.22 -6.27
CA ALA A 40 10.82 -6.21 -6.20
C ALA A 40 10.56 -5.20 -5.06
N VAL A 41 11.60 -4.46 -4.67
CA VAL A 41 11.51 -3.37 -3.68
C VAL A 41 12.22 -2.13 -4.21
N SER A 42 11.81 -0.94 -3.75
CA SER A 42 12.49 0.30 -4.15
C SER A 42 13.90 0.41 -3.58
N THR A 43 14.76 1.14 -4.31
CA THR A 43 16.08 1.56 -3.84
C THR A 43 15.99 2.64 -2.77
N MET A 44 14.88 3.37 -2.72
CA MET A 44 14.60 4.39 -1.72
C MET A 44 14.27 3.72 -0.39
N ARG A 45 14.98 4.09 0.67
CA ARG A 45 14.85 3.47 2.00
C ARG A 45 14.72 4.54 3.08
N SER A 46 14.01 4.22 4.15
CA SER A 46 13.99 4.94 5.42
C SER A 46 14.29 3.95 6.54
N ASP A 47 15.20 4.30 7.46
CA ASP A 47 15.69 3.41 8.52
C ASP A 47 16.11 2.00 8.04
N GLY A 48 16.68 1.95 6.83
CA GLY A 48 17.10 0.71 6.21
C GLY A 48 15.98 -0.15 5.64
N LYS A 49 14.70 0.22 5.75
CA LYS A 49 13.58 -0.46 5.09
C LYS A 49 13.25 0.19 3.73
N PRO A 50 13.01 -0.58 2.66
CA PRO A 50 12.55 -0.02 1.38
C PRO A 50 11.19 0.66 1.56
N LEU A 51 10.87 1.68 0.77
CA LEU A 51 9.60 2.41 0.92
C LEU A 51 8.50 1.92 -0.01
N ILE A 52 8.81 1.03 -0.95
CA ILE A 52 7.86 0.49 -1.90
C ILE A 52 8.09 -1.01 -2.00
N LEU A 53 7.00 -1.77 -1.90
CA LEU A 53 6.95 -3.19 -2.21
C LEU A 53 6.18 -3.36 -3.53
N LYS A 54 6.74 -4.10 -4.48
CA LYS A 54 6.11 -4.36 -5.78
C LYS A 54 5.66 -5.82 -5.88
N TYR A 55 4.40 -6.00 -6.22
CA TYR A 55 3.78 -7.30 -6.49
C TYR A 55 3.12 -7.24 -7.87
N CYS A 56 3.64 -7.98 -8.85
CA CYS A 56 3.25 -7.88 -10.24
C CYS A 56 3.25 -6.40 -10.74
N ASP A 57 2.08 -5.88 -11.04
CA ASP A 57 1.73 -4.54 -11.53
C ASP A 57 1.26 -3.59 -10.42
N ILE A 58 1.18 -4.06 -9.16
CA ILE A 58 0.79 -3.26 -8.01
C ILE A 58 2.02 -2.84 -7.19
N GLU A 59 2.05 -1.57 -6.81
CA GLU A 59 3.03 -0.98 -5.90
C GLU A 59 2.34 -0.54 -4.61
N LEU A 60 2.90 -0.98 -3.47
CA LEU A 60 2.47 -0.59 -2.14
C LEU A 60 3.49 0.39 -1.58
N HIS A 61 3.06 1.62 -1.31
CA HIS A 61 3.90 2.72 -0.86
C HIS A 61 3.73 2.97 0.65
N PHE A 62 4.85 3.10 1.33
CA PHE A 62 4.94 3.24 2.79
C PHE A 62 5.51 4.60 3.20
N ASP A 63 4.98 5.19 4.27
CA ASP A 63 5.42 6.51 4.73
C ASP A 63 6.91 6.45 5.12
N ARG A 64 7.61 7.57 4.92
CA ARG A 64 8.98 7.75 5.41
C ARG A 64 9.05 7.88 6.92
N LYS A 65 7.96 8.28 7.57
CA LYS A 65 7.86 8.39 9.03
C LYS A 65 7.71 7.01 9.66
N ASP A 66 8.29 6.83 10.83
CA ASP A 66 8.05 5.66 11.67
C ASP A 66 6.56 5.66 12.10
N PRO A 67 5.83 4.53 11.92
CA PRO A 67 6.32 3.17 11.71
C PRO A 67 6.32 2.61 10.26
N HIS A 68 6.51 3.45 9.24
CA HIS A 68 6.51 3.09 7.80
C HIS A 68 5.23 2.38 7.38
N GLU A 69 4.12 3.10 7.49
CA GLU A 69 2.78 2.59 7.27
C GLU A 69 2.37 2.68 5.80
N LEU A 70 1.61 1.69 5.32
CA LEU A 70 0.98 1.71 4.01
C LEU A 70 0.06 2.92 3.91
N TYR A 71 0.30 3.78 2.90
CA TYR A 71 -0.50 5.00 2.68
C TYR A 71 -1.01 5.14 1.24
N LEU A 72 -0.44 4.39 0.29
CA LEU A 72 -0.86 4.42 -1.10
C LEU A 72 -0.70 3.04 -1.75
N VAL A 73 -1.70 2.67 -2.56
CA VAL A 73 -1.67 1.51 -3.46
C VAL A 73 -1.73 2.07 -4.88
N TYR A 74 -0.81 1.63 -5.74
CA TYR A 74 -0.72 2.11 -7.12
C TYR A 74 -0.70 0.93 -8.09
N SER A 75 -1.36 1.05 -9.24
CA SER A 75 -1.39 0.05 -10.31
C SER A 75 -0.96 0.67 -11.63
N ASP A 76 -0.12 -0.04 -12.40
CA ASP A 76 0.33 0.37 -13.74
C ASP A 76 -0.85 0.46 -14.75
N ASP A 77 -1.88 -0.39 -14.58
CA ASP A 77 -3.04 -0.57 -15.47
C ASP A 77 -4.21 0.43 -15.27
N GLU A 78 -3.99 1.60 -14.64
CA GLU A 78 -4.95 2.69 -14.35
C GLU A 78 -5.41 2.82 -12.88
N ILE A 79 -5.50 4.10 -12.45
CA ILE A 79 -5.96 4.70 -11.18
C ILE A 79 -4.89 4.77 -10.06
N GLU A 80 -4.41 5.99 -9.78
CA GLU A 80 -3.89 6.35 -8.45
C GLU A 80 -4.98 6.08 -7.41
N LEU A 81 -4.86 5.01 -6.62
CA LEU A 81 -5.82 4.66 -5.57
C LEU A 81 -5.49 5.46 -4.29
N SER A 82 -5.53 6.79 -4.37
CA SER A 82 -5.42 7.65 -3.19
C SER A 82 -6.82 7.97 -2.66
N ILE A 83 -7.29 7.24 -1.64
CA ILE A 83 -8.25 7.82 -0.70
C ILE A 83 -7.42 8.28 0.48
N THR A 84 -7.16 9.57 0.52
CA THR A 84 -6.67 10.25 1.71
C THR A 84 -7.56 9.81 2.86
N ALA A 85 -7.00 9.07 3.82
CA ALA A 85 -7.56 9.12 5.16
C ALA A 85 -7.59 10.61 5.49
N GLU A 86 -8.78 11.16 5.62
CA GLU A 86 -9.01 12.49 6.17
C GLU A 86 -8.35 12.55 7.54
N HIS A 87 -7.04 12.85 7.52
CA HIS A 87 -6.33 13.42 8.65
C HIS A 87 -7.09 14.69 8.95
N GLY A 88 -7.94 14.62 9.97
CA GLY A 88 -8.65 15.77 10.52
C GLY A 88 -7.65 16.75 11.09
N GLU A 89 -7.01 17.55 10.24
CA GLU A 89 -6.64 18.90 10.61
C GLU A 89 -7.88 19.75 10.37
N MET A 90 -8.66 19.91 11.44
CA MET A 90 -9.61 20.99 11.58
C MET A 90 -8.84 22.31 11.39
N LEU A 91 -8.76 22.79 10.16
CA LEU A 91 -8.39 24.17 9.87
C LEU A 91 -9.46 25.04 10.52
N GLN A 92 -9.16 25.52 11.71
CA GLN A 92 -9.96 26.52 12.40
C GLN A 92 -9.91 27.78 11.53
N PRO A 93 -11.05 28.31 11.06
CA PRO A 93 -11.05 29.58 10.37
C PRO A 93 -10.63 30.67 11.36
N LEU A 94 -9.66 31.49 10.96
CA LEU A 94 -9.33 32.75 11.64
C LEU A 94 -10.40 33.80 11.33
#